data_AF-A0A662UFQ9-F1
#
_entry.id   AF-A0A662UFQ9-F1
#
_cell.length_a   1.000
_cell.length_b   1.000
_cell.length_c   1.000
_cell.angle_alpha   90.00
_cell.angle_beta   90.00
_cell.angle_gamma   90.00
#
_symmetry.space_group_name_H-M   'P 1'
#
loop_
_entity.id
_entity.type
_entity.pdbx_description
1 polymer ?
#
loop_
_entity_poly.entity_id
_entity_poly.type
_entity_poly.pdbx_seq_one_letter_code
_entity_poly.pdbx_strand_id
1 'polypeptide(L)'
;MKVEIESNVDYNPNNYAKAMFYADEEVMAILDKLYERWEEHGRKGVPLDYATIDELRVLYYKSRLYRDATGEDLISVAIYGTSMKERMKKRRKGSSGLRHLLSLFIGRWVEEE
;
A
#
# COMPACT_ATOMS: atom_id res chain seq x y z
N MET A 1 -3.68 0.58 11.66
CA MET A 1 -2.65 0.38 10.61
C MET A 1 -2.31 -1.10 10.42
N LYS A 2 -1.79 -1.82 11.42
CA LYS A 2 -1.42 -3.25 11.30
C LYS A 2 -2.57 -4.13 10.76
N VAL A 3 -3.73 -4.10 11.42
CA VAL A 3 -4.93 -4.84 10.98
C VAL A 3 -5.34 -4.50 9.55
N GLU A 4 -5.17 -3.26 9.11
CA GLU A 4 -5.53 -2.85 7.76
C GLU A 4 -4.48 -3.29 6.73
N ILE A 5 -3.19 -3.34 7.09
CA ILE A 5 -2.14 -3.96 6.28
C ILE A 5 -2.47 -5.43 6.07
N GLU A 6 -2.73 -6.16 7.16
CA GLU A 6 -3.10 -7.58 7.11
C GLU A 6 -4.39 -7.79 6.30
N SER A 7 -5.40 -6.94 6.48
CA SER A 7 -6.65 -7.02 5.71
C SER A 7 -6.45 -6.75 4.22
N ASN A 8 -5.53 -5.86 3.85
CA ASN A 8 -5.27 -5.51 2.45
C ASN A 8 -4.37 -6.51 1.73
N VAL A 9 -3.61 -7.32 2.47
CA VAL A 9 -2.58 -8.22 1.92
C VAL A 9 -2.84 -9.67 2.29
N ASP A 10 -2.88 -9.99 3.58
CA ASP A 10 -2.93 -11.37 4.07
C ASP A 10 -4.31 -11.99 4.05
N TYR A 11 -5.32 -11.23 4.47
CA TYR A 11 -6.73 -11.64 4.44
C TYR A 11 -7.46 -11.17 3.18
N ASN A 12 -6.77 -10.53 2.26
CA ASN A 12 -7.35 -10.09 1.00
C ASN A 12 -7.60 -11.31 0.09
N PRO A 13 -8.82 -11.53 -0.41
CA PRO A 13 -9.11 -12.63 -1.34
C PRO A 13 -8.38 -12.50 -2.68
N ASN A 14 -7.88 -11.30 -3.01
CA ASN A 14 -7.12 -11.04 -4.21
C ASN A 14 -5.64 -11.45 -4.04
N ASN A 15 -5.28 -12.62 -4.56
CA ASN A 15 -3.91 -13.14 -4.51
C ASN A 15 -2.87 -12.21 -5.19
N TYR A 16 -3.27 -11.37 -6.14
CA TYR A 16 -2.37 -10.41 -6.76
C TYR A 16 -1.94 -9.29 -5.81
N ALA A 17 -2.79 -8.92 -4.85
CA ALA A 17 -2.44 -7.94 -3.83
C ALA A 17 -1.24 -8.43 -3.00
N LYS A 18 -1.28 -9.69 -2.59
CA LYS A 18 -0.19 -10.34 -1.86
C LYS A 18 1.09 -10.42 -2.69
N ALA A 19 0.98 -10.90 -3.93
CA ALA A 19 2.13 -11.02 -4.83
C ALA A 19 2.82 -9.66 -5.08
N MET A 20 2.03 -8.62 -5.36
CA MET A 20 2.55 -7.28 -5.63
C MET A 20 3.15 -6.62 -4.38
N PHE A 21 2.53 -6.82 -3.21
CA PHE A 21 3.04 -6.26 -1.95
C PHE A 21 4.41 -6.84 -1.59
N TYR A 22 4.58 -8.16 -1.66
CA TYR A 22 5.86 -8.81 -1.35
C TYR A 22 6.89 -8.73 -2.50
N ALA A 23 6.49 -8.33 -3.71
CA ALA A 23 7.42 -8.02 -4.80
C ALA A 23 7.99 -6.60 -4.74
N ASP A 24 7.44 -5.73 -3.88
CA ASP A 24 7.92 -4.35 -3.74
C ASP A 24 9.21 -4.29 -2.92
N GLU A 25 10.29 -3.79 -3.53
CA GLU A 25 11.63 -3.76 -2.92
C GLU A 25 11.66 -2.99 -1.58
N GLU A 26 10.91 -1.89 -1.49
CA GLU A 26 10.84 -1.08 -0.27
C GLU A 26 10.09 -1.82 0.84
N VAL A 27 9.03 -2.56 0.49
CA VAL A 27 8.33 -3.44 1.43
C VAL A 27 9.27 -4.52 1.94
N MET A 28 9.96 -5.23 1.05
CA MET A 28 10.90 -6.30 1.42
C MET A 28 12.01 -5.79 2.34
N ALA A 29 12.63 -4.65 1.99
CA ALA A 29 13.68 -4.06 2.82
C ALA A 29 13.20 -3.66 4.22
N ILE A 30 11.93 -3.26 4.38
CA ILE A 30 11.34 -3.01 5.70
C ILE A 30 11.09 -4.34 6.42
N LEU A 31 10.46 -5.31 5.75
CA LEU A 31 10.12 -6.60 6.36
C LEU A 31 11.37 -7.33 6.89
N ASP A 32 12.48 -7.33 6.14
CA ASP A 32 13.73 -7.95 6.57
C ASP A 32 14.23 -7.37 7.91
N LYS A 33 14.19 -6.04 8.06
CA LYS A 33 14.55 -5.36 9.32
C LYS A 33 13.56 -5.65 10.45
N LEU A 34 12.29 -5.91 10.12
CA LEU A 34 11.30 -6.30 11.13
C LEU A 34 11.55 -7.72 11.62
N TYR A 35 11.87 -8.63 10.70
CA TYR A 35 12.24 -10.00 11.05
C TYR A 35 13.52 -10.02 11.90
N GLU A 36 14.56 -9.28 11.51
CA GLU A 36 15.78 -9.15 12.30
C GLU A 36 15.49 -8.68 13.74
N ARG A 37 14.77 -7.55 13.90
CA ARG A 37 14.38 -7.04 15.22
C ARG A 37 13.53 -8.04 16.00
N TRP A 38 12.61 -8.73 15.34
CA TRP A 38 11.75 -9.74 15.97
C TRP A 38 12.58 -10.92 16.48
N GLU A 39 13.56 -11.38 15.70
CA GLU A 39 14.47 -12.46 16.07
C GLU A 39 15.37 -12.07 17.25
N GLU A 40 15.96 -10.87 17.22
CA GLU A 40 16.77 -10.32 18.31
C GLU A 40 16.00 -10.24 19.64
N HIS A 41 14.68 -10.04 19.57
CA HIS A 41 13.81 -10.00 20.75
C HIS A 41 13.14 -11.35 21.08
N GLY A 42 13.70 -12.45 20.57
CA GLY A 42 13.27 -13.80 20.89
C GLY A 42 11.93 -14.18 20.27
N ARG A 43 11.58 -13.58 19.13
CA ARG A 43 10.36 -13.86 18.35
C ARG A 43 9.05 -13.71 19.14
N LYS A 44 8.97 -12.74 20.05
CA LYS A 44 7.74 -12.44 20.80
C LYS A 44 6.79 -11.60 19.94
N GLY A 45 5.49 -11.88 19.98
CA GLY A 45 4.51 -11.16 19.15
C GLY A 45 4.71 -11.42 17.65
N VAL A 46 4.40 -10.43 16.81
CA VAL A 46 4.55 -10.51 15.34
C VAL A 46 5.59 -9.50 14.84
N PRO A 47 6.21 -9.71 13.66
CA PRO A 47 7.21 -8.77 13.10
C PRO A 47 6.72 -7.32 13.01
N LEU A 48 5.44 -7.09 12.70
CA LEU A 48 4.84 -5.75 12.64
C LEU A 48 4.84 -5.03 14.00
N ASP A 49 5.01 -5.73 15.12
CA ASP A 49 5.15 -5.12 16.45
C ASP A 49 6.46 -4.37 16.63
N TYR A 50 7.46 -4.68 15.81
CA TYR A 50 8.79 -4.08 15.87
C TYR A 50 8.96 -2.91 14.91
N ALA A 51 7.91 -2.57 14.16
CA ALA A 51 7.96 -1.51 13.16
C ALA A 51 7.92 -0.13 13.80
N THR A 52 8.77 0.77 13.28
CA THR A 52 8.64 2.20 13.56
C THR A 52 7.36 2.75 12.92
N ILE A 53 6.93 3.92 13.38
CA ILE A 53 5.75 4.60 12.82
C ILE A 53 5.92 4.89 11.32
N ASP A 54 7.12 5.27 10.87
CA ASP A 54 7.36 5.59 9.46
C ASP A 54 7.38 4.32 8.58
N GLU A 55 7.98 3.23 9.05
CA GLU A 55 7.89 1.93 8.39
C GLU A 55 6.44 1.46 8.28
N LEU A 56 5.66 1.59 9.36
CA LEU A 56 4.23 1.28 9.33
C LEU A 56 3.47 2.15 8.31
N ARG A 57 3.81 3.43 8.16
CA ARG A 57 3.19 4.32 7.17
C ARG A 57 3.50 3.87 5.74
N VAL A 58 4.73 3.45 5.46
CA VAL A 58 5.13 2.94 4.14
C VAL A 58 4.38 1.64 3.85
N LEU A 59 4.43 0.66 4.75
CA LEU A 59 3.72 -0.61 4.59
C LEU A 59 2.22 -0.39 4.45
N TYR A 60 1.65 0.52 5.23
CA TYR A 60 0.24 0.88 5.13
C TYR A 60 -0.11 1.47 3.76
N TYR A 61 0.65 2.44 3.29
CA TYR A 61 0.45 3.05 1.98
C TYR A 61 0.55 2.02 0.85
N LYS A 62 1.60 1.17 0.86
CA LYS A 62 1.80 0.12 -0.16
C LYS A 62 0.70 -0.95 -0.11
N SER A 63 0.24 -1.34 1.08
CA SER A 63 -0.86 -2.31 1.22
C SER A 63 -2.13 -1.81 0.53
N ARG A 64 -2.46 -0.53 0.69
CA ARG A 64 -3.60 0.11 0.03
C ARG A 64 -3.40 0.28 -1.47
N LEU A 65 -2.17 0.55 -1.89
CA LEU A 65 -1.82 0.68 -3.30
C LEU A 65 -2.08 -0.63 -4.06
N TYR A 66 -1.77 -1.77 -3.45
CA TYR A 66 -1.83 -3.07 -4.10
C TYR A 66 -3.10 -3.88 -3.81
N ARG A 67 -3.95 -3.45 -2.87
CA ARG A 67 -5.19 -4.15 -2.48
C ARG A 67 -6.05 -4.61 -3.66
N ASP A 68 -6.19 -3.75 -4.66
CA ASP A 68 -7.06 -3.97 -5.83
C ASP A 68 -6.24 -4.33 -7.10
N ALA A 69 -5.03 -4.88 -6.93
CA ALA A 69 -4.12 -5.25 -8.02
C ALA A 69 -4.72 -6.33 -8.93
N THR A 70 -4.37 -6.30 -10.20
CA THR A 70 -4.83 -7.26 -11.21
C THR A 70 -3.68 -8.12 -11.72
N GLY A 71 -4.00 -9.20 -12.43
CA GLY A 71 -3.00 -9.99 -13.14
C GLY A 71 -2.23 -9.16 -14.18
N GLU A 72 -2.86 -8.16 -14.82
CA GLU A 72 -2.17 -7.23 -15.72
C GLU A 72 -1.12 -6.40 -14.98
N ASP A 73 -1.44 -5.93 -13.77
CA ASP A 73 -0.49 -5.17 -12.95
C ASP A 73 0.73 -6.03 -12.61
N LEU A 74 0.52 -7.30 -12.22
CA LEU A 74 1.61 -8.24 -11.92
C LEU A 74 2.47 -8.53 -13.16
N ILE A 75 1.85 -8.83 -14.30
CA ILE A 75 2.56 -9.04 -15.58
C ILE A 75 3.38 -7.79 -15.94
N SER A 76 2.83 -6.59 -15.69
CA SER A 76 3.52 -5.35 -16.02
C SER A 76 4.80 -5.13 -15.21
N VAL A 77 4.80 -5.50 -13.93
CA VAL A 77 5.97 -5.44 -13.08
C VAL A 77 6.96 -6.55 -13.45
N ALA A 78 6.49 -7.79 -13.59
CA ALA A 78 7.34 -8.95 -13.81
C ALA A 78 8.04 -8.96 -15.18
N ILE A 79 7.36 -8.52 -16.24
CA ILE A 79 7.89 -8.60 -17.62
C ILE A 79 8.56 -7.28 -18.03
N TYR A 80 7.96 -6.14 -17.71
CA TYR A 80 8.40 -4.85 -18.22
C TYR A 80 9.18 -4.01 -17.20
N GLY A 81 9.30 -4.47 -15.95
CA GLY A 81 9.97 -3.71 -14.89
C GLY A 81 9.34 -2.32 -14.64
N THR A 82 8.08 -2.14 -15.05
CA THR A 82 7.45 -0.82 -15.01
C THR A 82 7.10 -0.41 -13.58
N SER A 83 7.45 0.83 -13.19
CA SER A 83 7.07 1.39 -11.90
C SER A 83 5.55 1.59 -11.82
N MET A 84 4.89 0.91 -10.88
CA MET A 84 3.46 1.07 -10.62
C MET A 84 3.02 2.53 -10.38
N LYS A 85 3.95 3.38 -9.89
CA LYS A 85 3.75 4.82 -9.67
C LYS A 85 3.45 5.57 -10.98
N GLU A 86 4.07 5.17 -12.09
CA GLU A 86 3.87 5.78 -13.41
C GLU A 86 2.53 5.37 -14.03
N ARG A 87 2.14 4.10 -13.92
CA ARG A 87 0.84 3.61 -14.41
C ARG A 87 -0.33 4.16 -13.59
N MET A 88 -0.20 4.31 -12.28
CA MET A 88 -1.23 4.99 -11.48
C MET A 88 -1.37 6.48 -11.82
N LYS A 89 -0.29 7.19 -12.17
CA LYS A 89 -0.38 8.57 -12.71
C LYS A 89 -1.18 8.61 -14.02
N LYS A 90 -1.09 7.55 -14.83
CA LYS A 90 -1.90 7.36 -16.04
C LYS A 90 -3.37 7.03 -15.71
N ARG A 91 -3.66 6.12 -14.76
CA ARG A 91 -5.03 5.81 -14.29
C ARG A 91 -5.71 7.03 -13.63
N ARG A 92 -4.99 7.81 -12.81
CA ARG A 92 -5.48 9.08 -12.19
C ARG A 92 -5.73 10.20 -13.20
N LYS A 93 -4.99 10.26 -14.32
CA LYS A 93 -5.30 11.20 -15.41
C LYS A 93 -6.61 10.86 -16.14
N GLY A 94 -7.07 9.61 -16.10
CA GLY A 94 -8.35 9.19 -16.67
C GLY A 94 -9.57 9.37 -15.76
N SER A 95 -9.37 9.63 -14.46
CA SER A 95 -10.47 9.80 -13.49
C SER A 95 -10.84 11.28 -13.30
N SER A 96 -11.38 11.91 -14.34
CA SER A 96 -11.92 13.28 -14.28
C SER A 96 -13.07 13.43 -13.26
N GLY A 97 -13.77 12.32 -12.94
CA GLY A 97 -14.98 12.33 -12.09
C GLY A 97 -14.77 12.54 -10.58
N LEU A 98 -13.58 12.29 -10.01
CA LEU A 98 -13.38 12.45 -8.56
C LEU A 98 -13.13 13.91 -8.14
N ARG A 99 -12.77 14.79 -9.08
CA ARG A 99 -12.56 16.23 -8.80
C ARG A 99 -13.88 16.93 -8.50
N HIS A 100 -14.98 16.52 -9.14
CA HIS A 100 -16.32 17.06 -8.90
C HIS A 100 -16.92 16.63 -7.55
N LEU A 101 -16.53 15.48 -7.01
CA LEU A 101 -17.01 15.03 -5.69
C LEU A 101 -16.25 15.68 -4.53
N LEU A 102 -14.97 16.02 -4.72
CA LEU A 102 -14.19 16.77 -3.73
C LEU A 102 -14.58 18.27 -3.70
N SER A 103 -15.06 18.85 -4.81
CA SER A 103 -15.58 20.23 -4.79
C SER A 103 -16.90 20.38 -4.03
N LEU A 104 -17.64 19.30 -3.81
CA LEU A 104 -18.89 19.32 -3.03
C LEU A 104 -18.66 19.32 -1.51
N PHE A 105 -17.46 18.98 -1.04
CA PHE A 105 -17.13 19.00 0.39
C PHE A 105 -16.18 20.15 0.79
N ILE A 106 -15.41 20.71 -0.13
CA ILE A 106 -14.53 21.86 0.14
C ILE A 106 -15.26 23.21 -0.03
N GLY A 107 -16.33 23.26 -0.84
CA GLY A 107 -17.13 24.47 -1.05
C GLY A 107 -18.08 24.86 0.10
N ARG A 108 -18.11 24.10 1.20
CA ARG A 108 -19.02 24.33 2.35
C ARG A 108 -18.26 24.52 3.67
N TRP A 109 -17.15 25.26 3.63
CA TRP A 109 -16.37 25.70 4.80
C TRP A 109 -15.71 27.09 4.61
N VAL A 110 -16.14 27.87 3.61
CA VAL A 110 -15.64 29.26 3.36
C VAL A 110 -16.78 30.30 3.38
N GLU A 111 -17.95 29.93 3.87
CA GLU A 111 -19.00 30.89 4.24
C GLU A 111 -19.53 30.51 5.61
N GLU A 112 -18.89 31.04 6.66
CA GLU A 112 -19.52 31.43 7.92
C GLU A 112 -18.50 32.27 8.69
N GLU A 113 -18.70 33.59 8.55
CA GLU A 113 -18.33 34.75 9.41
C GLU A 113 -16.86 35.05 9.77
#